data_AF-A0A354C3Z9-F1
#
_entry.id   AF-A0A354C3Z9-F1
#
_cell.length_a   1.000
_cell.length_b   1.000
_cell.length_c   1.000
_cell.angle_alpha   90.00
_cell.angle_beta   90.00
_cell.angle_gamma   90.00
#
_symmetry.space_group_name_H-M   'P 1'
#
loop_
_entity.id
_entity.type
_entity.pdbx_description
1 polymer ?
#
loop_
_entity_poly.entity_id
_entity_poly.type
_entity_poly.pdbx_seq_one_letter_code
_entity_poly.pdbx_strand_id
1 'polypeptide(L)'
;MAIDPPYRFHTIDDMKSFIGGYSNTQYRHLVKVVKKHTVIQPPILSQIPERFDFPLYNVRATVRQIIEDIELTFYTDAPLQQKETKHFDFAEDVPLSYFDLISVLLSQGQNILKKKKAKTEIKTANTLPVKGHYASAKIQDMIDFDELLADMLRHYLNTKERNTGIFTVKSIFLMLAYDPKKLLLDKALLAKCRELNWGSTSDDLYRLLENRLRRIKQNIFNPHFNKLFRMSKEKIIRLKISRNFKSNTIALIDQLSEKKDRIKVERAFKRLTSAYAACTSHEELVKASGIMENMLEKLLSFNNFFENKFSQAKTEEFFFLFSSHILRTEKLVKNIIDEVPYLSLFPCKDLHDFYKGVYSGDCSQDVQLATAHLLAPRFFNIRVFDQRKWVGNIYMLDYSDKKTLVVDKIQIKSSTSVKSPGFVQRMLNFLSSALRTDNGITLLGPASSISNYAHIEQQYTSYRTKRNQTQFNLDHEDRNIFDCAKSSKFIILS
;
A
#
# COMPACT_ATOMS: atom_id res chain seq x y z
N MET A 1 -6.76 -37.90 -18.04
CA MET A 1 -5.93 -36.93 -17.31
C MET A 1 -6.15 -35.56 -17.93
N ALA A 2 -6.60 -34.57 -17.15
CA ALA A 2 -6.63 -33.19 -17.62
C ALA A 2 -5.22 -32.62 -17.45
N ILE A 3 -4.51 -32.37 -18.55
CA ILE A 3 -3.25 -31.63 -18.49
C ILE A 3 -3.60 -30.19 -18.10
N ASP A 4 -2.97 -29.63 -17.08
CA ASP A 4 -3.23 -28.24 -16.71
C ASP A 4 -2.61 -27.29 -17.77
N PRO A 5 -3.24 -26.13 -18.05
CA PRO A 5 -2.66 -25.09 -18.89
C PRO A 5 -1.21 -24.77 -18.46
N PRO A 6 -0.29 -24.51 -19.41
CA PRO A 6 -0.54 -24.07 -20.78
C PRO A 6 -0.44 -25.15 -21.89
N TYR A 7 -0.64 -26.43 -21.54
CA TYR A 7 -0.57 -27.57 -22.47
C TYR A 7 0.75 -27.62 -23.29
N ARG A 8 1.91 -27.76 -22.62
CA ARG A 8 3.21 -27.84 -23.32
C ARG A 8 3.51 -29.28 -23.75
N PHE A 9 3.74 -29.49 -25.05
CA PHE A 9 4.09 -30.80 -25.62
C PHE A 9 5.44 -30.75 -26.32
N HIS A 10 6.50 -31.10 -25.60
CA HIS A 10 7.86 -31.12 -26.13
C HIS A 10 8.17 -32.43 -26.86
N THR A 11 7.51 -33.52 -26.47
CA THR A 11 7.74 -34.85 -27.01
C THR A 11 6.48 -35.47 -27.63
N ILE A 12 6.68 -36.46 -28.50
CA ILE A 12 5.60 -37.29 -29.03
C ILE A 12 4.85 -38.02 -27.91
N ASP A 13 5.54 -38.36 -26.80
CA ASP A 13 4.93 -39.08 -25.68
C ASP A 13 4.03 -38.17 -24.83
N ASP A 14 4.41 -36.88 -24.65
CA ASP A 14 3.55 -35.86 -24.04
C ASP A 14 2.20 -35.80 -24.78
N MET A 15 2.27 -35.83 -26.12
CA MET A 15 1.09 -35.82 -26.97
C MET A 15 0.27 -37.11 -26.90
N LYS A 16 0.90 -38.29 -26.86
CA LYS A 16 0.18 -39.57 -26.71
C LYS A 16 -0.61 -39.60 -25.42
N SER A 17 0.01 -39.13 -24.34
CA SER A 17 -0.61 -39.03 -23.02
C SER A 17 -1.82 -38.10 -23.04
N PHE A 18 -1.74 -36.98 -23.77
CA PHE A 18 -2.83 -36.02 -23.89
C PHE A 18 -4.00 -36.50 -24.74
N ILE A 19 -3.74 -37.06 -25.93
CA ILE A 19 -4.77 -37.40 -26.93
C ILE A 19 -5.44 -38.76 -26.63
N GLY A 20 -4.90 -39.54 -25.68
CA GLY A 20 -5.54 -40.78 -25.22
C GLY A 20 -5.38 -41.95 -26.19
N GLY A 21 -4.25 -42.06 -26.90
CA GLY A 21 -3.90 -43.24 -27.71
C GLY A 21 -4.65 -43.40 -29.04
N TYR A 22 -5.55 -42.48 -29.43
CA TYR A 22 -6.25 -42.58 -30.71
C TYR A 22 -5.33 -42.22 -31.89
N SER A 23 -5.08 -43.19 -32.77
CA SER A 23 -4.27 -43.02 -33.98
C SER A 23 -5.04 -42.30 -35.10
N ASN A 24 -5.40 -41.03 -34.90
CA ASN A 24 -5.99 -40.26 -36.00
C ASN A 24 -4.92 -39.93 -37.06
N THR A 25 -5.35 -39.65 -38.30
CA THR A 25 -4.44 -39.40 -39.44
C THR A 25 -3.50 -38.21 -39.18
N GLN A 26 -3.96 -37.20 -38.44
CA GLN A 26 -3.17 -36.04 -38.04
C GLN A 26 -2.01 -36.44 -37.11
N TYR A 27 -2.23 -37.36 -36.16
CA TYR A 27 -1.18 -37.90 -35.28
C TYR A 27 -0.08 -38.56 -36.08
N ARG A 28 -0.48 -39.44 -37.01
CA ARG A 28 0.47 -40.16 -37.86
C ARG A 28 1.28 -39.18 -38.72
N HIS A 29 0.65 -38.11 -39.21
CA HIS A 29 1.36 -37.07 -39.95
C HIS A 29 2.34 -36.30 -39.06
N LEU A 30 1.92 -35.87 -37.86
CA LEU A 30 2.81 -35.20 -36.93
C LEU A 30 4.04 -36.07 -36.62
N VAL A 31 3.83 -37.35 -36.28
CA VAL A 31 4.94 -38.27 -36.00
C VAL A 31 5.87 -38.39 -37.21
N LYS A 32 5.34 -38.41 -38.44
CA LYS A 32 6.16 -38.38 -39.66
C LYS A 32 6.94 -37.07 -39.80
N VAL A 33 6.34 -35.92 -39.51
CA VAL A 33 6.99 -34.61 -39.56
C VAL A 33 8.11 -34.52 -38.53
N VAL A 34 7.83 -34.82 -37.27
CA VAL A 34 8.80 -34.73 -36.15
C VAL A 34 9.96 -35.73 -36.32
N LYS A 35 9.72 -36.88 -36.96
CA LYS A 35 10.81 -37.82 -37.30
C LYS A 35 11.74 -37.30 -38.41
N LYS A 36 11.22 -36.46 -39.31
CA LYS A 36 11.96 -35.95 -40.47
C LYS A 36 12.58 -34.58 -40.22
N HIS A 37 12.06 -33.84 -39.25
CA HIS A 37 12.41 -32.45 -39.02
C HIS A 37 12.53 -32.16 -37.53
N THR A 38 13.52 -31.34 -37.18
CA THR A 38 13.68 -30.80 -35.83
C THR A 38 12.84 -29.53 -35.68
N VAL A 39 12.06 -29.44 -34.60
CA VAL A 39 11.31 -28.22 -34.28
C VAL A 39 12.27 -27.21 -33.68
N ILE A 40 12.45 -26.07 -34.35
CA ILE A 40 13.35 -24.99 -33.92
C ILE A 40 12.51 -23.92 -33.21
N GLN A 41 12.84 -23.61 -31.96
CA GLN A 41 12.20 -22.51 -31.23
C GLN A 41 12.86 -21.17 -31.57
N PRO A 42 12.08 -20.10 -31.80
CA PRO A 42 12.64 -18.78 -32.04
C PRO A 42 13.37 -18.24 -30.79
N PRO A 43 14.51 -17.55 -30.96
CA PRO A 43 15.30 -17.02 -29.85
C PRO A 43 14.52 -16.17 -28.84
N ILE A 44 13.52 -15.42 -29.29
CA ILE A 44 12.71 -14.55 -28.42
C ILE A 44 12.03 -15.31 -27.27
N LEU A 45 11.66 -16.58 -27.45
CA LEU A 45 10.99 -17.36 -26.39
C LEU A 45 11.87 -17.55 -25.15
N SER A 46 13.19 -17.54 -25.31
CA SER A 46 14.13 -17.61 -24.18
C SER A 46 14.29 -16.26 -23.44
N GLN A 47 13.81 -15.17 -24.02
CA GLN A 47 14.00 -13.80 -23.52
C GLN A 47 12.73 -13.20 -22.91
N ILE A 48 11.58 -13.85 -23.08
CA ILE A 48 10.28 -13.37 -22.58
C ILE A 48 9.76 -14.25 -21.44
N PRO A 49 8.92 -13.72 -20.54
CA PRO A 49 8.37 -14.51 -19.44
C PRO A 49 7.56 -15.71 -19.96
N GLU A 50 7.64 -16.83 -19.23
CA GLU A 50 6.87 -18.04 -19.55
C GLU A 50 5.35 -17.83 -19.47
N ARG A 51 4.92 -16.84 -18.69
CA ARG A 51 3.54 -16.41 -18.50
C ARG A 51 3.51 -14.91 -18.19
N PHE A 52 2.49 -14.24 -18.70
CA PHE A 52 2.09 -12.92 -18.22
C PHE A 52 0.57 -12.78 -18.22
N ASP A 53 0.03 -11.96 -17.32
CA ASP A 53 -1.42 -11.83 -17.09
C ASP A 53 -1.93 -10.47 -17.56
N PHE A 54 -2.84 -10.47 -18.54
CA PHE A 54 -3.46 -9.27 -19.09
C PHE A 54 -4.77 -8.93 -18.35
N PRO A 55 -4.84 -7.81 -17.61
CA PRO A 55 -6.04 -7.44 -16.86
C PRO A 55 -7.18 -6.97 -17.77
N LEU A 56 -8.41 -7.44 -17.52
CA LEU A 56 -9.56 -7.20 -18.41
C LEU A 56 -10.34 -5.89 -18.16
N TYR A 57 -10.22 -5.21 -17.01
CA TYR A 57 -10.99 -3.96 -16.71
C TYR A 57 -10.23 -2.85 -15.93
N ASN A 58 -10.75 -1.62 -16.05
CA ASN A 58 -10.29 -0.38 -15.38
C ASN A 58 -10.40 -0.49 -13.86
N VAL A 59 -9.35 -1.02 -13.23
CA VAL A 59 -9.16 -1.19 -11.78
C VAL A 59 -9.61 0.01 -10.95
N ARG A 60 -9.52 1.24 -11.48
CA ARG A 60 -9.89 2.45 -10.72
C ARG A 60 -11.38 2.62 -10.43
N ALA A 61 -12.31 2.23 -11.30
CA ALA A 61 -13.73 2.56 -11.10
C ALA A 61 -14.43 1.59 -10.14
N THR A 62 -14.18 0.30 -10.29
CA THR A 62 -14.75 -0.75 -9.43
C THR A 62 -14.12 -0.75 -8.04
N VAL A 63 -12.82 -0.48 -7.92
CA VAL A 63 -12.18 -0.27 -6.61
C VAL A 63 -12.78 0.95 -5.92
N ARG A 64 -13.06 2.05 -6.65
CA ARG A 64 -13.69 3.24 -6.08
C ARG A 64 -15.13 2.98 -5.63
N GLN A 65 -15.93 2.34 -6.47
CA GLN A 65 -17.33 2.02 -6.17
C GLN A 65 -17.45 1.04 -5.00
N ILE A 66 -16.58 0.03 -4.92
CA ILE A 66 -16.56 -0.92 -3.80
C ILE A 66 -16.08 -0.24 -2.52
N ILE A 67 -15.07 0.65 -2.58
CA ILE A 67 -14.67 1.48 -1.42
C ILE A 67 -15.85 2.36 -0.97
N GLU A 68 -16.54 3.03 -1.90
CA GLU A 68 -17.72 3.86 -1.63
C GLU A 68 -18.90 3.06 -1.04
N ASP A 69 -19.18 1.85 -1.54
CA ASP A 69 -20.23 0.95 -1.03
C ASP A 69 -19.86 0.38 0.36
N ILE A 70 -18.58 0.12 0.60
CA ILE A 70 -18.02 -0.28 1.89
C ILE A 70 -18.19 0.83 2.92
N GLU A 71 -17.86 2.08 2.58
CA GLU A 71 -18.09 3.27 3.42
C GLU A 71 -19.57 3.44 3.79
N LEU A 72 -20.48 3.16 2.85
CA LEU A 72 -21.93 3.24 3.06
C LEU A 72 -22.49 2.11 3.94
N THR A 73 -21.89 0.92 3.91
CA THR A 73 -22.37 -0.25 4.68
C THR A 73 -21.94 -0.23 6.16
N PHE A 74 -20.95 0.60 6.53
CA PHE A 74 -20.46 0.72 7.92
C PHE A 74 -21.34 1.59 8.84
N TYR A 75 -22.48 2.07 8.37
CA TYR A 75 -23.40 2.90 9.18
C TYR A 75 -24.46 2.13 9.97
N THR A 76 -24.55 0.80 9.89
CA THR A 76 -25.62 0.04 10.56
C THR A 76 -25.11 -1.09 11.46
N ASP A 77 -25.53 -1.00 12.73
CA ASP A 77 -25.67 -2.05 13.75
C ASP A 77 -24.47 -2.48 14.62
N ALA A 78 -24.16 -1.65 15.62
CA ALA A 78 -23.77 -2.08 16.98
C ALA A 78 -23.88 -0.92 17.99
N PRO A 79 -24.86 -0.91 18.93
CA PRO A 79 -25.12 0.25 19.82
C PRO A 79 -24.01 0.56 20.85
N LEU A 80 -23.07 -0.36 21.12
CA LEU A 80 -22.00 -0.16 22.11
C LEU A 80 -20.64 0.20 21.52
N GLN A 81 -20.37 -0.06 20.24
CA GLN A 81 -19.11 0.38 19.59
C GLN A 81 -19.18 1.86 19.18
N GLN A 82 -20.36 2.37 18.83
CA GLN A 82 -20.57 3.70 18.23
C GLN A 82 -20.09 4.92 19.04
N LYS A 83 -19.89 4.83 20.36
CA LYS A 83 -19.47 5.99 21.17
C LYS A 83 -17.97 6.24 21.14
N GLU A 84 -17.14 5.20 20.95
CA GLU A 84 -15.68 5.34 20.80
C GLU A 84 -15.23 5.13 19.34
N THR A 85 -15.84 4.24 18.54
CA THR A 85 -15.45 4.04 17.12
C THR A 85 -15.70 5.26 16.23
N LYS A 86 -16.73 6.08 16.47
CA LYS A 86 -16.93 7.35 15.73
C LYS A 86 -15.80 8.38 15.91
N HIS A 87 -15.00 8.28 16.97
CA HIS A 87 -13.84 9.17 17.21
C HIS A 87 -12.53 8.59 16.66
N PHE A 88 -12.56 7.29 16.33
CA PHE A 88 -11.45 6.54 15.75
C PHE A 88 -11.83 6.04 14.36
N ASP A 89 -12.50 6.90 13.59
CA ASP A 89 -12.58 6.74 12.15
C ASP A 89 -11.14 6.86 11.63
N PHE A 90 -10.52 5.73 11.37
CA PHE A 90 -9.22 5.64 10.73
C PHE A 90 -9.46 5.85 9.24
N ALA A 91 -9.86 7.07 8.89
CA ALA A 91 -9.97 7.50 7.50
C ALA A 91 -8.66 7.16 6.80
N GLU A 92 -8.76 6.18 5.89
CA GLU A 92 -7.86 5.68 4.85
C GLU A 92 -6.34 5.62 5.15
N ASP A 93 -5.76 4.45 4.87
CA ASP A 93 -4.33 4.19 4.72
C ASP A 93 -3.41 4.71 5.84
N VAL A 94 -3.36 3.97 6.96
CA VAL A 94 -2.27 4.14 7.94
C VAL A 94 -0.93 3.96 7.20
N PRO A 95 -0.07 4.99 7.12
CA PRO A 95 1.13 4.89 6.31
C PRO A 95 2.08 3.80 6.79
N LEU A 96 2.84 3.19 5.87
CA LEU A 96 3.87 2.21 6.29
C LEU A 96 5.05 2.90 6.99
N SER A 97 5.33 4.15 6.59
CA SER A 97 6.42 5.00 7.05
C SER A 97 5.97 5.87 8.22
N TYR A 98 6.76 5.88 9.31
CA TYR A 98 6.51 6.75 10.47
C TYR A 98 6.48 8.23 10.07
N PHE A 99 7.37 8.67 9.18
CA PHE A 99 7.39 10.07 8.75
C PHE A 99 6.13 10.47 7.99
N ASP A 100 5.58 9.55 7.22
CA ASP A 100 4.38 9.82 6.43
C ASP A 100 3.15 9.91 7.36
N LEU A 101 3.10 9.07 8.41
CA LEU A 101 2.13 9.22 9.51
C LEU A 101 2.23 10.60 10.16
N ILE A 102 3.45 11.03 10.49
CA ILE A 102 3.68 12.31 11.16
C ILE A 102 3.18 13.48 10.30
N SER A 103 3.48 13.51 9.00
CA SER A 103 2.99 14.58 8.11
C SER A 103 1.45 14.62 8.06
N VAL A 104 0.77 13.46 8.07
CA VAL A 104 -0.70 13.38 8.13
C VAL A 104 -1.23 13.94 9.44
N LEU A 105 -0.68 13.50 10.58
CA LEU A 105 -1.12 13.94 11.91
C LEU A 105 -0.84 15.42 12.15
N LEU A 106 0.30 15.93 11.66
CA LEU A 106 0.66 17.35 11.70
C LEU A 106 -0.38 18.20 10.97
N SER A 107 -0.76 17.82 9.75
CA SER A 107 -1.81 18.50 8.98
C SER A 107 -3.15 18.49 9.71
N GLN A 108 -3.56 17.33 10.26
CA GLN A 108 -4.81 17.19 11.01
C GLN A 108 -4.84 18.08 12.25
N GLY A 109 -3.78 18.07 13.07
CA GLY A 109 -3.72 18.88 14.28
C GLY A 109 -3.63 20.37 14.00
N GLN A 110 -2.91 20.79 12.96
CA GLN A 110 -2.91 22.19 12.52
C GLN A 110 -4.31 22.65 12.10
N ASN A 111 -5.11 21.80 11.45
CA ASN A 111 -6.48 22.12 11.07
C ASN A 111 -7.39 22.28 12.30
N ILE A 112 -7.20 21.48 13.34
CA ILE A 112 -7.91 21.64 14.62
C ILE A 112 -7.60 23.01 15.24
N LEU A 113 -6.32 23.44 15.22
CA LEU A 113 -5.93 24.77 15.72
C LEU A 113 -6.43 25.91 14.81
N LYS A 114 -6.40 25.76 13.49
CA LYS A 114 -6.88 26.78 12.53
C LYS A 114 -8.38 27.03 12.66
N LYS A 115 -9.20 25.97 12.75
CA LYS A 115 -10.66 26.08 13.01
C LYS A 115 -10.96 26.80 14.34
N LYS A 116 -9.99 26.81 15.25
CA LYS A 116 -10.08 27.45 16.56
C LYS A 116 -9.65 28.92 16.53
N LYS A 117 -8.54 29.25 15.85
CA LYS A 117 -8.15 30.66 15.61
C LYS A 117 -9.26 31.44 14.91
N ALA A 118 -9.99 30.79 13.98
CA ALA A 118 -11.18 31.35 13.34
C ALA A 118 -12.38 31.59 14.30
N LYS A 119 -12.42 30.93 15.46
CA LYS A 119 -13.46 31.10 16.48
C LYS A 119 -13.06 32.05 17.62
N THR A 120 -11.78 32.38 17.78
CA THR A 120 -11.30 33.10 18.97
C THR A 120 -10.77 34.51 18.71
N GLU A 121 -10.40 34.92 17.48
CA GLU A 121 -9.95 36.32 17.26
C GLU A 121 -10.14 36.82 15.81
N ILE A 122 -11.03 37.81 15.65
CA ILE A 122 -10.65 39.12 15.08
C ILE A 122 -9.59 39.69 16.04
N LYS A 123 -8.39 40.02 15.53
CA LYS A 123 -7.19 40.59 16.21
C LYS A 123 -6.26 39.61 16.94
N THR A 124 -5.30 39.03 16.22
CA THR A 124 -3.94 39.59 16.04
C THR A 124 -3.10 38.60 15.24
N ALA A 125 -2.64 39.04 14.08
CA ALA A 125 -1.62 38.33 13.32
C ALA A 125 -0.28 38.56 14.02
N ASN A 126 0.39 37.47 14.43
CA ASN A 126 1.84 37.45 14.56
C ASN A 126 2.37 36.05 14.22
N THR A 127 3.03 36.02 13.06
CA THR A 127 4.29 35.32 12.74
C THR A 127 4.55 33.95 13.36
N LEU A 128 4.47 32.92 12.50
CA LEU A 128 5.18 31.65 12.66
C LEU A 128 6.69 31.88 12.55
N PRO A 129 7.53 31.20 13.35
CA PRO A 129 8.97 31.45 13.38
C PRO A 129 9.69 30.89 12.14
N VAL A 130 10.85 31.51 11.94
CA VAL A 130 11.78 31.44 10.81
C VAL A 130 12.30 30.03 10.53
N LYS A 131 12.31 29.67 9.25
CA LYS A 131 12.97 28.48 8.68
C LYS A 131 14.47 28.48 9.03
N GLY A 132 14.87 27.64 9.97
CA GLY A 132 16.26 27.20 10.10
C GLY A 132 16.54 26.11 9.07
N HIS A 133 17.39 26.39 8.09
CA HIS A 133 18.00 25.36 7.25
C HIS A 133 18.88 24.49 8.14
N TYR A 134 18.79 23.15 8.02
CA TYR A 134 19.84 22.12 8.26
C TYR A 134 19.26 20.72 8.57
N ALA A 135 17.94 20.52 8.71
CA ALA A 135 17.32 19.19 8.84
C ALA A 135 16.59 18.78 7.54
N SER A 136 16.54 17.48 7.23
CA SER A 136 15.65 16.99 6.16
C SER A 136 14.20 17.36 6.50
N ALA A 137 13.38 17.69 5.51
CA ALA A 137 11.99 18.14 5.74
C ALA A 137 11.19 17.19 6.65
N LYS A 138 11.46 15.88 6.55
CA LYS A 138 10.84 14.84 7.40
C LYS A 138 11.23 14.92 8.88
N ILE A 139 12.46 15.33 9.19
CA ILE A 139 12.90 15.53 10.58
C ILE A 139 12.27 16.80 11.14
N GLN A 140 12.14 17.85 10.33
CA GLN A 140 11.46 19.07 10.75
C GLN A 140 9.98 18.80 11.04
N ASP A 141 9.28 18.07 10.18
CA ASP A 141 7.88 17.67 10.42
C ASP A 141 7.72 16.91 11.75
N MET A 142 8.69 16.07 12.12
CA MET A 142 8.69 15.36 13.40
C MET A 142 8.84 16.31 14.59
N ILE A 143 9.79 17.25 14.52
CA ILE A 143 9.98 18.26 15.57
C ILE A 143 8.71 19.11 15.73
N ASP A 144 8.16 19.59 14.61
CA ASP A 144 6.94 20.40 14.59
C ASP A 144 5.74 19.63 15.16
N PHE A 145 5.67 18.33 14.88
CA PHE A 145 4.62 17.47 15.42
C PHE A 145 4.75 17.21 16.91
N ASP A 146 5.97 16.97 17.41
CA ASP A 146 6.22 16.78 18.84
C ASP A 146 5.78 18.04 19.63
N GLU A 147 6.13 19.23 19.13
CA GLU A 147 5.69 20.51 19.71
C GLU A 147 4.15 20.66 19.68
N LEU A 148 3.53 20.36 18.52
CA LEU A 148 2.09 20.38 18.35
C LEU A 148 1.39 19.45 19.35
N LEU A 149 1.87 18.22 19.49
CA LEU A 149 1.27 17.22 20.37
C LEU A 149 1.38 17.62 21.84
N ALA A 150 2.52 18.20 22.25
CA ALA A 150 2.70 18.75 23.58
C ALA A 150 1.76 19.93 23.86
N ASP A 151 1.57 20.82 22.90
CA ASP A 151 0.66 21.94 23.03
C ASP A 151 -0.81 21.50 23.05
N MET A 152 -1.19 20.50 22.25
CA MET A 152 -2.51 19.87 22.30
C MET A 152 -2.79 19.24 23.66
N LEU A 153 -1.85 18.47 24.20
CA LEU A 153 -2.02 17.89 25.54
C LEU A 153 -2.16 18.99 26.60
N ARG A 154 -1.31 20.02 26.56
CA ARG A 154 -1.39 21.15 27.51
C ARG A 154 -2.75 21.83 27.43
N HIS A 155 -3.24 22.08 26.22
CA HIS A 155 -4.55 22.67 25.98
C HIS A 155 -5.66 21.79 26.55
N TYR A 156 -5.64 20.49 26.27
CA TYR A 156 -6.62 19.55 26.82
C TYR A 156 -6.60 19.52 28.34
N LEU A 157 -5.42 19.48 28.97
CA LEU A 157 -5.31 19.46 30.43
C LEU A 157 -5.95 20.70 31.07
N ASN A 158 -5.80 21.86 30.42
CA ASN A 158 -6.33 23.14 30.91
C ASN A 158 -7.84 23.31 30.64
N THR A 159 -8.34 22.93 29.47
CA THR A 159 -9.72 23.26 29.07
C THR A 159 -10.66 22.07 29.00
N LYS A 160 -10.14 20.85 29.13
CA LYS A 160 -10.88 19.58 28.94
C LYS A 160 -11.60 19.49 27.58
N GLU A 161 -11.09 20.18 26.55
CA GLU A 161 -11.73 20.20 25.24
C GLU A 161 -11.66 18.82 24.57
N ARG A 162 -12.83 18.25 24.28
CA ARG A 162 -12.96 16.87 23.81
C ARG A 162 -12.14 16.56 22.55
N ASN A 163 -12.19 17.40 21.51
CA ASN A 163 -11.53 17.12 20.23
C ASN A 163 -10.01 17.10 20.37
N THR A 164 -9.46 18.02 21.16
CA THR A 164 -8.03 18.08 21.46
C THR A 164 -7.58 16.84 22.25
N GLY A 165 -8.40 16.40 23.22
CA GLY A 165 -8.15 15.16 23.95
C GLY A 165 -8.17 13.91 23.05
N ILE A 166 -9.17 13.80 22.18
CA ILE A 166 -9.28 12.70 21.21
C ILE A 166 -8.07 12.66 20.28
N PHE A 167 -7.72 13.80 19.67
CA PHE A 167 -6.57 13.88 18.77
C PHE A 167 -5.27 13.47 19.47
N THR A 168 -5.06 13.95 20.69
CA THR A 168 -3.85 13.63 21.47
C THR A 168 -3.76 12.13 21.76
N VAL A 169 -4.86 11.52 22.23
CA VAL A 169 -4.91 10.08 22.53
C VAL A 169 -4.70 9.25 21.26
N LYS A 170 -5.41 9.58 20.18
CA LYS A 170 -5.28 8.89 18.88
C LYS A 170 -3.84 8.94 18.35
N SER A 171 -3.23 10.11 18.38
CA SER A 171 -1.86 10.32 17.90
C SER A 171 -0.85 9.47 18.65
N ILE A 172 -0.91 9.48 19.99
CA ILE A 172 0.00 8.67 20.82
C ILE A 172 -0.20 7.19 20.52
N PHE A 173 -1.43 6.70 20.45
CA PHE A 173 -1.68 5.29 20.13
C PHE A 173 -1.17 4.89 18.74
N LEU A 174 -1.35 5.74 17.72
CA LEU A 174 -0.81 5.50 16.39
C LEU A 174 0.72 5.41 16.41
N MET A 175 1.39 6.30 17.14
CA MET A 175 2.84 6.24 17.31
C MET A 175 3.31 4.95 18.00
N LEU A 176 2.53 4.40 18.94
CA LEU A 176 2.86 3.13 19.62
C LEU A 176 2.90 1.94 18.65
N ALA A 177 2.17 2.00 17.54
CA ALA A 177 2.10 0.92 16.55
C ALA A 177 3.37 0.80 15.68
N TYR A 178 4.30 1.75 15.75
CA TYR A 178 5.51 1.76 14.92
C TYR A 178 6.72 1.27 15.71
N ASP A 179 7.59 0.53 15.02
CA ASP A 179 8.84 0.08 15.59
C ASP A 179 9.76 1.31 15.79
N PRO A 180 10.19 1.62 17.02
CA PRO A 180 10.98 2.82 17.31
C PRO A 180 12.40 2.78 16.73
N LYS A 181 12.89 1.61 16.29
CA LYS A 181 14.19 1.46 15.63
C LYS A 181 14.06 1.53 14.11
N LYS A 182 13.03 0.88 13.56
CA LYS A 182 12.85 0.77 12.10
C LYS A 182 12.05 1.93 11.51
N LEU A 183 11.29 2.66 12.33
CA LEU A 183 10.39 3.73 11.90
C LEU A 183 9.38 3.26 10.85
N LEU A 184 8.98 1.99 10.96
CA LEU A 184 7.98 1.34 10.11
C LEU A 184 6.89 0.78 10.99
N LEU A 185 5.70 0.64 10.41
CA LEU A 185 4.57 -0.02 11.05
C LEU A 185 4.97 -1.43 11.51
N ASP A 186 4.82 -1.73 12.80
CA ASP A 186 5.27 -2.98 13.38
C ASP A 186 4.28 -4.11 13.08
N LYS A 187 4.44 -4.72 11.91
CA LYS A 187 3.58 -5.82 11.46
C LYS A 187 3.59 -7.03 12.41
N ALA A 188 4.69 -7.26 13.12
CA ALA A 188 4.79 -8.36 14.08
C ALA A 188 4.01 -8.07 15.35
N LEU A 189 4.06 -6.82 15.85
CA LEU A 189 3.16 -6.35 16.91
C LEU A 189 1.70 -6.52 16.49
N LEU A 190 1.37 -6.05 15.27
CA LEU A 190 0.01 -6.17 14.76
C LEU A 190 -0.42 -7.62 14.63
N ALA A 191 0.45 -8.52 14.17
CA ALA A 191 0.23 -9.96 14.09
C ALA A 191 -0.02 -10.60 15.46
N LYS A 192 0.79 -10.26 16.47
CA LYS A 192 0.59 -10.71 17.85
C LYS A 192 -0.76 -10.25 18.40
N CYS A 193 -1.17 -9.01 18.14
CA CYS A 193 -2.51 -8.54 18.51
C CYS A 193 -3.63 -9.34 17.82
N ARG A 194 -3.39 -10.02 16.70
CA ARG A 194 -4.36 -10.89 15.98
C ARG A 194 -4.52 -12.25 16.66
N GLU A 195 -3.42 -12.80 17.16
CA GLU A 195 -3.34 -14.17 17.67
C GLU A 195 -3.67 -14.28 19.16
N LEU A 196 -3.78 -13.15 19.86
CA LEU A 196 -4.16 -13.12 21.26
C LEU A 196 -5.64 -13.51 21.43
N ASN A 197 -5.87 -14.75 21.87
CA ASN A 197 -7.03 -15.06 22.70
C ASN A 197 -6.85 -14.29 24.00
N TRP A 198 -7.62 -13.21 24.18
CA TRP A 198 -7.47 -12.26 25.30
C TRP A 198 -7.53 -12.99 26.65
N GLY A 199 -6.32 -13.24 27.18
CA GLY A 199 -5.93 -14.08 28.31
C GLY A 199 -4.40 -13.96 28.52
N SER A 200 -3.80 -14.81 29.35
CA SER A 200 -2.43 -14.73 29.96
C SER A 200 -1.21 -14.26 29.11
N THR A 201 -1.34 -14.13 27.80
CA THR A 201 -0.34 -13.61 26.86
C THR A 201 -0.38 -12.08 26.66
N SER A 202 -1.28 -11.35 27.33
CA SER A 202 -1.43 -9.89 27.18
C SER A 202 -0.36 -9.05 27.90
N ASP A 203 0.31 -9.62 28.91
CA ASP A 203 1.29 -8.89 29.73
C ASP A 203 2.56 -8.50 28.96
N ASP A 204 3.05 -9.36 28.06
CA ASP A 204 4.24 -9.05 27.25
C ASP A 204 3.95 -7.96 26.20
N LEU A 205 2.75 -8.00 25.63
CA LEU A 205 2.27 -6.95 24.72
C LEU A 205 2.13 -5.63 25.47
N TYR A 206 1.47 -5.64 26.62
CA TYR A 206 1.31 -4.45 27.44
C TYR A 206 2.66 -3.88 27.88
N ARG A 207 3.60 -4.71 28.34
CA ARG A 207 4.98 -4.27 28.68
C ARG A 207 5.69 -3.63 27.50
N LEU A 208 5.55 -4.18 26.30
CA LEU A 208 6.13 -3.59 25.09
C LEU A 208 5.52 -2.20 24.80
N LEU A 209 4.20 -2.09 24.88
CA LEU A 209 3.48 -0.84 24.65
C LEU A 209 3.77 0.20 25.73
N GLU A 210 3.85 -0.22 26.99
CA GLU A 210 4.24 0.62 28.12
C GLU A 210 5.67 1.15 27.94
N ASN A 211 6.60 0.31 27.50
CA ASN A 211 7.97 0.73 27.19
C ASN A 211 8.02 1.76 26.05
N ARG A 212 7.20 1.59 25.00
CA ARG A 212 7.10 2.59 23.90
C ARG A 212 6.46 3.88 24.39
N LEU A 213 5.39 3.79 25.18
CA LEU A 213 4.71 4.95 25.77
C LEU A 213 5.67 5.74 26.67
N ARG A 214 6.50 5.05 27.46
CA ARG A 214 7.53 5.66 28.29
C ARG A 214 8.53 6.46 27.45
N ARG A 215 8.95 5.94 26.29
CA ARG A 215 9.82 6.69 25.36
C ARG A 215 9.14 7.92 24.77
N ILE A 216 7.88 7.80 24.35
CA ILE A 216 7.10 8.96 23.85
C ILE A 216 7.00 10.02 24.95
N LYS A 217 6.70 9.62 26.18
CA LYS A 217 6.70 10.51 27.35
C LYS A 217 8.02 11.23 27.53
N GLN A 218 9.12 10.47 27.49
CA GLN A 218 10.47 11.00 27.68
C GLN A 218 10.91 11.94 26.57
N ASN A 219 10.55 11.65 25.32
CA ASN A 219 11.03 12.42 24.18
C ASN A 219 10.17 13.67 23.95
N ILE A 220 8.85 13.53 23.99
CA ILE A 220 7.92 14.60 23.65
C ILE A 220 7.60 15.44 24.88
N PHE A 221 7.19 14.83 25.99
CA PHE A 221 6.58 15.58 27.08
C PHE A 221 7.57 16.02 28.17
N ASN A 222 8.63 15.24 28.47
CA ASN A 222 9.62 15.62 29.49
C ASN A 222 10.32 16.97 29.23
N PRO A 223 10.69 17.35 27.98
CA PRO A 223 11.21 18.69 27.72
C PRO A 223 10.27 19.81 28.19
N HIS A 224 8.95 19.62 28.04
CA HIS A 224 7.97 20.58 28.52
C HIS A 224 7.79 20.56 30.05
N PHE A 225 7.98 19.41 30.71
CA PHE A 225 8.06 19.34 32.17
C PHE A 225 9.29 20.06 32.72
N ASN A 226 10.44 19.87 32.08
CA ASN A 226 11.67 20.60 32.44
C ASN A 226 11.46 22.12 32.34
N LYS A 227 10.70 22.57 31.32
CA LYS A 227 10.28 23.97 31.20
C LYS A 227 9.37 24.41 32.34
N LEU A 228 8.39 23.59 32.74
CA LEU A 228 7.53 23.88 33.90
C LEU A 228 8.35 23.99 35.19
N PHE A 229 9.24 23.03 35.47
CA PHE A 229 10.11 23.05 36.64
C PHE A 229 11.00 24.30 36.66
N ARG A 230 11.64 24.63 35.53
CA ARG A 230 12.45 25.84 35.39
C ARG A 230 11.64 27.11 35.68
N MET A 231 10.47 27.24 35.08
CA MET A 231 9.60 28.41 35.30
C MET A 231 9.15 28.52 36.76
N SER A 232 8.82 27.41 37.42
CA SER A 232 8.47 27.40 38.85
C SER A 232 9.65 27.86 39.71
N LYS A 233 10.86 27.34 39.46
CA LYS A 233 12.08 27.78 40.15
C LYS A 233 12.36 29.27 39.95
N GLU A 234 12.26 29.77 38.72
CA GLU A 234 12.43 31.20 38.43
C GLU A 234 11.42 32.07 39.18
N LYS A 235 10.16 31.64 39.25
CA LYS A 235 9.12 32.34 40.02
C LYS A 235 9.44 32.36 41.52
N ILE A 236 9.88 31.23 42.09
CA ILE A 236 10.32 31.15 43.49
C ILE A 236 11.52 32.07 43.77
N ILE A 237 12.50 32.12 42.86
CA ILE A 237 13.68 32.99 42.99
C ILE A 237 13.28 34.48 43.07
N ARG A 238 12.25 34.88 42.32
CA ARG A 238 11.74 36.27 42.27
C ARG A 238 10.94 36.70 43.51
N LEU A 239 10.50 35.77 44.35
CA LEU A 239 9.76 36.10 45.58
C LEU A 239 10.62 36.89 46.56
N LYS A 240 10.01 37.78 47.34
CA LYS A 240 10.70 38.57 48.39
C LYS A 240 10.80 37.78 49.70
N ILE A 241 11.37 36.58 49.63
CA ILE A 241 11.52 35.64 50.77
C ILE A 241 13.02 35.33 51.00
N SER A 242 13.36 34.87 52.20
CA SER A 242 14.71 34.42 52.58
C SER A 242 15.33 33.44 51.58
N ARG A 243 16.66 33.54 51.43
CA ARG A 243 17.44 32.67 50.54
C ARG A 243 17.30 31.18 50.92
N ASN A 244 17.23 30.89 52.22
CA ASN A 244 17.11 29.52 52.72
C ASN A 244 15.77 28.88 52.32
N PHE A 245 14.66 29.62 52.44
CA PHE A 245 13.36 29.14 51.97
C PHE A 245 13.38 28.86 50.47
N LYS A 246 13.96 29.76 49.66
CA LYS A 246 14.09 29.57 48.21
C LYS A 246 14.90 28.32 47.88
N SER A 247 16.08 28.16 48.50
CA SER A 247 16.95 27.00 48.28
C SER A 247 16.25 25.69 48.65
N ASN A 248 15.58 25.65 49.80
CA ASN A 248 14.84 24.46 50.25
C ASN A 248 13.66 24.15 49.33
N THR A 249 12.94 25.17 48.87
CA THR A 249 11.83 24.98 47.92
C THR A 249 12.34 24.46 46.58
N ILE A 250 13.46 24.99 46.06
CA ILE A 250 14.07 24.51 44.81
C ILE A 250 14.53 23.05 44.97
N ALA A 251 15.16 22.70 46.09
CA ALA A 251 15.55 21.31 46.36
C ALA A 251 14.33 20.36 46.40
N LEU A 252 13.20 20.81 46.93
CA LEU A 252 11.95 20.05 46.88
C LEU A 252 11.40 19.90 45.46
N ILE A 253 11.53 20.93 44.62
CA ILE A 253 11.17 20.86 43.20
C ILE A 253 12.05 19.83 42.48
N ASP A 254 13.36 19.82 42.75
CA ASP A 254 14.32 18.88 42.16
C ASP A 254 14.09 17.42 42.56
N GLN A 255 13.45 17.18 43.70
CA GLN A 255 13.10 15.84 44.17
C GLN A 255 11.86 15.24 43.50
N LEU A 256 11.14 15.99 42.65
CA LEU A 256 9.92 15.47 42.01
C LEU A 256 10.26 14.53 40.85
N SER A 257 10.20 13.22 41.09
CA SER A 257 10.10 12.20 40.03
C SER A 257 8.66 11.67 39.87
N GLU A 258 8.37 11.01 38.75
CA GLU A 258 7.02 10.56 38.36
C GLU A 258 6.28 9.86 39.54
N LYS A 259 5.22 10.51 40.00
CA LYS A 259 4.19 10.04 40.96
C LYS A 259 4.56 9.85 42.43
N LYS A 260 5.63 9.13 42.78
CA LYS A 260 5.85 8.73 44.20
C LYS A 260 6.27 9.87 45.12
N ASP A 261 6.82 10.95 44.56
CA ASP A 261 7.37 12.05 45.35
C ASP A 261 6.37 13.16 45.68
N ARG A 262 5.19 13.20 45.04
CA ARG A 262 4.24 14.32 45.21
C ARG A 262 3.77 14.51 46.65
N ILE A 263 3.24 13.47 47.28
CA ILE A 263 2.69 13.56 48.65
C ILE A 263 3.81 13.92 49.63
N LYS A 264 5.00 13.37 49.42
CA LYS A 264 6.19 13.65 50.23
C LYS A 264 6.62 15.11 50.09
N VAL A 265 6.70 15.63 48.86
CA VAL A 265 7.05 17.02 48.55
C VAL A 265 5.99 17.98 49.05
N GLU A 266 4.70 17.67 48.92
CA GLU A 266 3.62 18.51 49.42
C GLU A 266 3.67 18.63 50.95
N ARG A 267 3.88 17.51 51.66
CA ARG A 267 4.06 17.51 53.12
C ARG A 267 5.32 18.26 53.54
N ALA A 268 6.43 18.05 52.85
CA ALA A 268 7.69 18.73 53.13
C ALA A 268 7.57 20.24 52.90
N PHE A 269 6.88 20.64 51.83
CA PHE A 269 6.62 22.05 51.54
C PHE A 269 5.70 22.70 52.58
N LYS A 270 4.62 22.01 53.01
CA LYS A 270 3.75 22.48 54.12
C LYS A 270 4.53 22.67 55.42
N ARG A 271 5.46 21.77 55.75
CA ARG A 271 6.36 21.94 56.92
C ARG A 271 7.27 23.15 56.75
N LEU A 272 7.81 23.35 55.54
CA LEU A 272 8.67 24.48 55.22
C LEU A 272 7.92 25.81 55.32
N THR A 273 6.69 25.91 54.83
CA THR A 273 5.87 27.13 54.95
C THR A 273 5.53 27.43 56.41
N SER A 274 5.16 26.42 57.20
CA SER A 274 4.89 26.59 58.64
C SER A 274 6.13 27.06 59.41
N ALA A 275 7.31 26.51 59.12
CA ALA A 275 8.56 26.90 59.78
C ALA A 275 8.98 28.34 59.50
N TYR A 276 8.57 28.91 58.36
CA TYR A 276 8.91 30.27 57.94
C TYR A 276 7.78 31.29 58.13
N ALA A 277 6.63 30.86 58.66
CA ALA A 277 5.44 31.70 58.85
C ALA A 277 5.67 32.90 59.79
N ALA A 278 6.53 32.73 60.80
CA ALA A 278 6.85 33.80 61.76
C ALA A 278 7.84 34.85 61.22
N CYS A 279 8.59 34.53 60.15
CA CYS A 279 9.72 35.34 59.67
C CYS A 279 9.57 35.83 58.23
N THR A 280 8.41 35.60 57.60
CA THR A 280 8.14 35.95 56.20
C THR A 280 6.75 36.57 56.10
N SER A 281 6.54 37.50 55.16
CA SER A 281 5.20 38.04 54.94
C SER A 281 4.23 36.95 54.48
N HIS A 282 3.00 36.99 55.02
CA HIS A 282 1.95 36.04 54.65
C HIS A 282 1.68 36.05 53.14
N GLU A 283 1.69 37.23 52.50
CA GLU A 283 1.48 37.40 51.06
C GLU A 283 2.49 36.63 50.21
N GLU A 284 3.79 36.68 50.56
CA GLU A 284 4.82 35.98 49.80
C GLU A 284 4.77 34.46 50.00
N LEU A 285 4.41 34.00 51.20
CA LEU A 285 4.15 32.57 51.45
C LEU A 285 2.94 32.06 50.66
N VAL A 286 1.88 32.86 50.55
CA VAL A 286 0.72 32.53 49.68
C VAL A 286 1.14 32.44 48.23
N LYS A 287 1.97 33.37 47.72
CA LYS A 287 2.53 33.29 46.36
C LYS A 287 3.37 32.03 46.15
N ALA A 288 4.24 31.68 47.11
CA ALA A 288 5.04 30.46 47.05
C ALA A 288 4.16 29.20 47.00
N SER A 289 3.13 29.14 47.85
CA SER A 289 2.16 28.04 47.85
C SER A 289 1.41 27.94 46.53
N GLY A 290 0.92 29.05 45.98
CA GLY A 290 0.25 29.04 44.68
C GLY A 290 1.14 28.57 43.53
N ILE A 291 2.45 28.87 43.55
CA ILE A 291 3.41 28.35 42.57
C ILE A 291 3.55 26.83 42.70
N MET A 292 3.74 26.32 43.92
CA MET A 292 3.90 24.90 44.19
C MET A 292 2.63 24.11 43.88
N GLU A 293 1.46 24.59 44.32
CA GLU A 293 0.17 23.96 44.08
C GLU A 293 -0.12 23.83 42.58
N ASN A 294 0.02 24.91 41.81
CA ASN A 294 -0.16 24.89 40.36
C ASN A 294 0.80 23.91 39.65
N MET A 295 2.05 23.83 40.10
CA MET A 295 3.01 22.87 39.55
C MET A 295 2.60 21.41 39.85
N LEU A 296 2.26 21.12 41.11
CA LEU A 296 1.84 19.78 41.56
C LEU A 296 0.52 19.35 40.90
N GLU A 297 -0.42 20.27 40.71
CA GLU A 297 -1.70 20.01 40.05
C GLU A 297 -1.51 19.69 38.56
N LYS A 298 -0.61 20.39 37.87
CA LYS A 298 -0.27 20.08 36.47
C LYS A 298 0.40 18.73 36.31
N LEU A 299 1.32 18.39 37.22
CA LEU A 299 1.95 17.06 37.26
C LEU A 299 0.91 15.97 37.53
N LEU A 300 -0.02 16.19 38.45
CA LEU A 300 -1.11 15.26 38.72
C LEU A 300 -2.01 15.07 37.50
N SER A 301 -2.45 16.16 36.88
CA SER A 301 -3.33 16.14 35.71
C SER A 301 -2.71 15.38 34.55
N PHE A 302 -1.41 15.57 34.31
CA PHE A 302 -0.66 14.82 33.31
C PHE A 302 -0.60 13.33 33.64
N ASN A 303 -0.21 12.97 34.86
CA ASN A 303 -0.10 11.56 35.26
C ASN A 303 -1.46 10.85 35.19
N ASN A 304 -2.52 11.52 35.62
CA ASN A 304 -3.89 11.00 35.55
C ASN A 304 -4.35 10.83 34.11
N PHE A 305 -3.97 11.73 33.19
CA PHE A 305 -4.27 11.55 31.78
C PHE A 305 -3.70 10.24 31.24
N PHE A 306 -2.43 9.96 31.51
CA PHE A 306 -1.80 8.75 30.98
C PHE A 306 -2.33 7.47 31.61
N GLU A 307 -2.55 7.45 32.93
CA GLU A 307 -3.11 6.26 33.58
C GLU A 307 -4.54 5.96 33.14
N ASN A 308 -5.36 7.00 32.98
CA ASN A 308 -6.75 6.81 32.61
C ASN A 308 -6.92 6.45 31.14
N LYS A 309 -6.03 6.95 30.26
CA LYS A 309 -6.16 6.76 28.81
C LYS A 309 -5.32 5.62 28.24
N PHE A 310 -4.28 5.19 28.97
CA PHE A 310 -3.36 4.13 28.54
C PHE A 310 -3.21 3.07 29.63
N SER A 311 -4.28 2.76 30.34
CA SER A 311 -4.34 1.55 31.18
C SER A 311 -4.17 0.30 30.32
N GLN A 312 -3.84 -0.84 30.93
CA GLN A 312 -3.74 -2.13 30.24
C GLN A 312 -5.00 -2.42 29.43
N ALA A 313 -6.16 -2.44 30.08
CA ALA A 313 -7.45 -2.71 29.42
C ALA A 313 -7.73 -1.74 28.24
N LYS A 314 -7.45 -0.44 28.38
CA LYS A 314 -7.70 0.54 27.31
C LYS A 314 -6.72 0.40 26.15
N THR A 315 -5.48 0.04 26.44
CA THR A 315 -4.46 -0.20 25.42
C THR A 315 -4.78 -1.46 24.62
N GLU A 316 -5.19 -2.52 25.30
CA GLU A 316 -5.65 -3.77 24.69
C GLU A 316 -6.86 -3.54 23.78
N GLU A 317 -7.90 -2.88 24.27
CA GLU A 317 -9.11 -2.51 23.52
C GLU A 317 -8.76 -1.70 22.26
N PHE A 318 -7.88 -0.70 22.38
CA PHE A 318 -7.48 0.13 21.26
C PHE A 318 -6.75 -0.66 20.18
N PHE A 319 -5.77 -1.48 20.55
CA PHE A 319 -4.98 -2.26 19.60
C PHE A 319 -5.80 -3.37 18.93
N PHE A 320 -6.82 -3.92 19.61
CA PHE A 320 -7.80 -4.80 18.99
C PHE A 320 -8.57 -4.09 17.86
N LEU A 321 -9.11 -2.89 18.14
CA LEU A 321 -9.83 -2.09 17.15
C LEU A 321 -8.92 -1.70 15.97
N PHE A 322 -7.69 -1.28 16.25
CA PHE A 322 -6.72 -0.90 15.24
C PHE A 322 -6.30 -2.07 14.33
N SER A 323 -5.97 -3.22 14.92
CA SER A 323 -5.52 -4.40 14.19
C SER A 323 -6.63 -5.01 13.33
N SER A 324 -7.87 -5.02 13.83
CA SER A 324 -9.04 -5.52 13.09
C SER A 324 -9.39 -4.68 11.85
N HIS A 325 -9.16 -3.36 11.88
CA HIS A 325 -9.38 -2.48 10.72
C HIS A 325 -8.35 -2.74 9.61
N ILE A 326 -7.05 -2.70 9.94
CA ILE A 326 -5.96 -2.93 8.98
C ILE A 326 -6.08 -4.31 8.31
N LEU A 327 -6.48 -5.31 9.09
CA LEU A 327 -6.69 -6.67 8.62
C LEU A 327 -7.80 -6.83 7.60
N ARG A 328 -8.93 -6.13 7.81
CA ARG A 328 -10.06 -6.19 6.89
C ARG A 328 -9.70 -5.54 5.56
N THR A 329 -8.97 -4.43 5.59
CA THR A 329 -8.44 -3.77 4.38
C THR A 329 -7.41 -4.63 3.66
N GLU A 330 -6.43 -5.24 4.35
CA GLU A 330 -5.44 -6.13 3.71
C GLU A 330 -6.10 -7.38 3.08
N LYS A 331 -7.04 -8.02 3.79
CA LYS A 331 -7.76 -9.19 3.29
C LYS A 331 -8.66 -8.83 2.11
N LEU A 332 -9.34 -7.68 2.15
CA LEU A 332 -10.16 -7.23 1.02
C LEU A 332 -9.31 -6.83 -0.18
N VAL A 333 -8.22 -6.09 0.00
CA VAL A 333 -7.32 -5.72 -1.11
C VAL A 333 -6.72 -6.96 -1.76
N LYS A 334 -6.33 -7.96 -0.95
CA LYS A 334 -5.86 -9.24 -1.48
C LYS A 334 -6.95 -9.98 -2.25
N ASN A 335 -8.17 -10.07 -1.71
CA ASN A 335 -9.30 -10.68 -2.41
C ASN A 335 -9.65 -9.93 -3.71
N ILE A 336 -9.62 -8.59 -3.71
CA ILE A 336 -9.88 -7.76 -4.89
C ILE A 336 -8.80 -7.96 -5.95
N ILE A 337 -7.52 -8.06 -5.57
CA ILE A 337 -6.42 -8.37 -6.48
C ILE A 337 -6.58 -9.78 -7.09
N ASP A 338 -6.94 -10.76 -6.26
CA ASP A 338 -7.14 -12.14 -6.69
C ASP A 338 -8.43 -12.32 -7.54
N GLU A 339 -9.39 -11.38 -7.44
CA GLU A 339 -10.65 -11.37 -8.20
C GLU A 339 -10.62 -10.51 -9.48
N VAL A 340 -9.54 -9.77 -9.78
CA VAL A 340 -9.45 -9.02 -11.05
C VAL A 340 -9.46 -10.02 -12.21
N PRO A 341 -10.47 -10.01 -13.09
CA PRO A 341 -10.49 -10.92 -14.23
C PRO A 341 -9.30 -10.61 -15.14
N TYR A 342 -8.49 -11.62 -15.44
CA TYR A 342 -7.33 -11.52 -16.33
C TYR A 342 -7.34 -12.63 -17.40
N LEU A 343 -6.68 -12.35 -18.52
CA LEU A 343 -6.31 -13.38 -19.49
C LEU A 343 -4.88 -13.82 -19.21
N SER A 344 -4.68 -15.13 -19.00
CA SER A 344 -3.33 -15.70 -18.90
C SER A 344 -2.77 -15.88 -20.31
N LEU A 345 -1.59 -15.34 -20.55
CA LEU A 345 -0.92 -15.37 -21.84
C LEU A 345 0.37 -16.20 -21.72
N PHE A 346 0.50 -17.22 -22.56
CA PHE A 346 1.61 -18.16 -22.54
C PHE A 346 2.29 -18.22 -23.90
N PRO A 347 3.47 -17.60 -24.06
CA PRO A 347 4.28 -17.73 -25.26
C PRO A 347 4.81 -19.15 -25.42
N CYS A 348 4.71 -19.73 -26.62
CA CYS A 348 5.20 -21.07 -26.89
C CYS A 348 5.40 -21.34 -28.39
N LYS A 349 6.22 -22.36 -28.66
CA LYS A 349 6.27 -23.10 -29.91
C LYS A 349 6.49 -24.57 -29.57
N ASP A 350 5.48 -25.39 -29.78
CA ASP A 350 5.55 -26.80 -29.42
C ASP A 350 4.62 -27.67 -30.29
N LEU A 351 4.58 -28.97 -30.03
CA LEU A 351 3.82 -29.91 -30.85
C LEU A 351 2.29 -29.72 -30.74
N HIS A 352 1.79 -29.02 -29.72
CA HIS A 352 0.37 -28.66 -29.61
C HIS A 352 -0.07 -27.72 -30.75
N ASP A 353 0.83 -26.92 -31.30
CA ASP A 353 0.52 -26.00 -32.40
C ASP A 353 0.09 -26.74 -33.68
N PHE A 354 0.45 -28.01 -33.80
CA PHE A 354 0.01 -28.90 -34.86
C PHE A 354 -1.44 -29.40 -34.66
N TYR A 355 -1.87 -29.51 -33.40
CA TYR A 355 -3.15 -30.10 -33.01
C TYR A 355 -4.27 -29.11 -32.72
N LYS A 356 -3.94 -27.82 -32.68
CA LYS A 356 -4.86 -26.72 -32.37
C LYS A 356 -6.16 -26.74 -33.19
N GLY A 357 -6.16 -27.30 -34.42
CA GLY A 357 -7.33 -27.34 -35.31
C GLY A 357 -8.52 -28.14 -34.80
N VAL A 358 -8.33 -29.12 -33.91
CA VAL A 358 -9.41 -30.02 -33.46
C VAL A 358 -10.25 -29.39 -32.33
N TYR A 359 -9.64 -28.59 -31.45
CA TYR A 359 -10.31 -28.03 -30.26
C TYR A 359 -10.68 -26.56 -30.39
N SER A 360 -9.94 -25.78 -31.20
CA SER A 360 -10.16 -24.34 -31.35
C SER A 360 -11.26 -23.99 -32.35
N GLY A 361 -11.59 -24.88 -33.30
CA GLY A 361 -12.43 -24.53 -34.45
C GLY A 361 -11.78 -23.50 -35.39
N ASP A 362 -10.47 -23.25 -35.25
CA ASP A 362 -9.69 -22.40 -36.15
C ASP A 362 -9.40 -23.09 -37.49
N CYS A 363 -9.12 -22.26 -38.51
CA CYS A 363 -8.84 -22.61 -39.90
C CYS A 363 -7.65 -23.56 -40.15
N SER A 364 -7.00 -24.11 -39.11
CA SER A 364 -5.92 -25.10 -39.25
C SER A 364 -6.43 -26.55 -39.26
N GLN A 365 -7.61 -26.78 -39.82
CA GLN A 365 -7.98 -28.14 -40.26
C GLN A 365 -7.01 -28.64 -41.35
N ASP A 366 -6.30 -27.72 -42.00
CA ASP A 366 -5.24 -27.99 -42.96
C ASP A 366 -3.93 -28.41 -42.29
N VAL A 367 -3.61 -29.70 -42.44
CA VAL A 367 -2.37 -30.34 -41.99
C VAL A 367 -1.13 -29.68 -42.60
N GLN A 368 -1.22 -29.11 -43.80
CA GLN A 368 -0.09 -28.45 -44.48
C GLN A 368 0.28 -27.15 -43.77
N LEU A 369 -0.70 -26.29 -43.47
CA LEU A 369 -0.47 -25.04 -42.74
C LEU A 369 0.03 -25.30 -41.31
N ALA A 370 -0.52 -26.30 -40.63
CA ALA A 370 -0.06 -26.73 -39.30
C ALA A 370 1.41 -27.20 -39.34
N THR A 371 1.79 -27.95 -40.38
CA THR A 371 3.17 -28.37 -40.62
C THR A 371 4.07 -27.15 -40.87
N ALA A 372 3.65 -26.23 -41.75
CA ALA A 372 4.42 -25.04 -42.09
C ALA A 372 4.69 -24.16 -40.86
N HIS A 373 3.69 -23.90 -40.02
CA HIS A 373 3.86 -23.18 -38.76
C HIS A 373 4.81 -23.88 -37.78
N LEU A 374 4.67 -25.20 -37.62
CA LEU A 374 5.53 -25.97 -36.72
C LEU A 374 7.00 -25.90 -37.15
N LEU A 375 7.26 -25.92 -38.47
CA LEU A 375 8.61 -25.92 -39.03
C LEU A 375 9.20 -24.53 -39.27
N ALA A 376 8.38 -23.47 -39.35
CA ALA A 376 8.86 -22.11 -39.59
C ALA A 376 9.72 -21.62 -38.40
N PRO A 377 11.02 -21.33 -38.58
CA PRO A 377 11.93 -21.06 -37.46
C PRO A 377 11.59 -19.79 -36.68
N ARG A 378 10.97 -18.81 -37.34
CA ARG A 378 10.60 -17.52 -36.74
C ARG A 378 9.24 -17.55 -36.05
N PHE A 379 8.44 -18.60 -36.26
CA PHE A 379 7.07 -18.64 -35.75
C PHE A 379 6.98 -19.08 -34.30
N PHE A 380 6.19 -18.35 -33.53
CA PHE A 380 5.65 -18.76 -32.23
C PHE A 380 4.23 -18.22 -32.06
N ASN A 381 3.54 -18.70 -31.04
CA ASN A 381 2.26 -18.12 -30.64
C ASN A 381 2.24 -17.78 -29.16
N ILE A 382 1.26 -16.97 -28.78
CA ILE A 382 0.90 -16.70 -27.39
C ILE A 382 -0.49 -17.29 -27.19
N ARG A 383 -0.60 -18.37 -26.42
CA ARG A 383 -1.88 -18.98 -26.06
C ARG A 383 -2.58 -18.13 -25.02
N VAL A 384 -3.86 -17.84 -25.26
CA VAL A 384 -4.68 -16.97 -24.42
C VAL A 384 -5.69 -17.81 -23.67
N PHE A 385 -5.66 -17.73 -22.35
CA PHE A 385 -6.58 -18.44 -21.46
C PHE A 385 -7.42 -17.45 -20.66
N ASP A 386 -8.71 -17.73 -20.56
CA ASP A 386 -9.60 -17.12 -19.59
C ASP A 386 -9.75 -18.12 -18.43
N GLN A 387 -9.14 -17.80 -17.29
CA GLN A 387 -8.93 -18.74 -16.19
C GLN A 387 -8.21 -20.02 -16.66
N ARG A 388 -8.92 -21.15 -16.73
CA ARG A 388 -8.38 -22.44 -17.22
C ARG A 388 -8.82 -22.80 -18.64
N LYS A 389 -9.66 -21.96 -19.27
CA LYS A 389 -10.22 -22.23 -20.59
C LYS A 389 -9.38 -21.55 -21.66
N TRP A 390 -8.89 -22.33 -22.62
CA TRP A 390 -8.24 -21.78 -23.81
C TRP A 390 -9.26 -21.03 -24.66
N VAL A 391 -9.02 -19.73 -24.88
CA VAL A 391 -9.93 -18.85 -25.63
C VAL A 391 -9.35 -18.38 -26.96
N GLY A 392 -8.05 -18.57 -27.21
CA GLY A 392 -7.45 -18.14 -28.46
C GLY A 392 -5.93 -18.14 -28.52
N ASN A 393 -5.39 -17.58 -29.61
CA ASN A 393 -3.97 -17.44 -29.87
C ASN A 393 -3.65 -16.07 -30.47
N ILE A 394 -2.44 -15.60 -30.20
CA ILE A 394 -1.82 -14.49 -30.92
C ILE A 394 -0.60 -15.07 -31.64
N TYR A 395 -0.61 -15.02 -32.96
CA TYR A 395 0.43 -15.56 -33.82
C TYR A 395 1.48 -14.49 -34.08
N MET A 396 2.74 -14.88 -33.94
CA MET A 396 3.86 -13.95 -33.90
C MET A 396 5.04 -14.49 -34.72
N LEU A 397 5.80 -13.59 -35.31
CA LEU A 397 7.07 -13.87 -35.99
C LEU A 397 8.21 -13.15 -35.28
N ASP A 398 9.28 -13.90 -35.02
CA ASP A 398 10.53 -13.44 -34.44
C ASP A 398 11.49 -12.93 -35.52
N TYR A 399 11.59 -11.60 -35.60
CA TYR A 399 12.58 -10.89 -36.38
C TYR A 399 13.48 -10.05 -35.44
N SER A 400 13.81 -10.59 -34.26
CA SER A 400 14.67 -9.92 -33.28
C SER A 400 16.07 -9.62 -33.83
N ASP A 401 16.54 -10.38 -34.82
CA ASP A 401 17.73 -10.07 -35.65
C ASP A 401 17.60 -8.72 -36.39
N LYS A 402 16.37 -8.32 -36.73
CA LYS A 402 16.00 -7.01 -37.30
C LYS A 402 15.34 -6.08 -36.25
N LYS A 403 15.54 -6.36 -34.95
CA LYS A 403 14.94 -5.64 -33.81
C LYS A 403 13.41 -5.52 -33.88
N THR A 404 12.73 -6.53 -34.42
CA THR A 404 11.31 -6.46 -34.72
C THR A 404 10.57 -7.74 -34.30
N LEU A 405 9.37 -7.60 -33.76
CA LEU A 405 8.40 -8.70 -33.67
C LEU A 405 7.20 -8.35 -34.52
N VAL A 406 6.68 -9.31 -35.27
CA VAL A 406 5.51 -9.10 -36.14
C VAL A 406 4.34 -9.90 -35.59
N VAL A 407 3.22 -9.24 -35.31
CA VAL A 407 1.95 -9.92 -35.05
C VAL A 407 1.40 -10.37 -36.39
N ASP A 408 1.35 -11.68 -36.63
CA ASP A 408 0.73 -12.23 -37.83
C ASP A 408 -0.79 -12.11 -37.74
N LYS A 409 -1.37 -12.62 -36.65
CA LYS A 409 -2.82 -12.71 -36.48
C LYS A 409 -3.24 -12.85 -35.01
N ILE A 410 -4.39 -12.29 -34.66
CA ILE A 410 -5.03 -12.39 -33.34
C ILE A 410 -6.32 -13.20 -33.50
N GLN A 411 -6.37 -14.40 -32.95
CA GLN A 411 -7.54 -15.28 -32.97
C GLN A 411 -8.02 -15.54 -31.55
N ILE A 412 -8.85 -14.65 -31.00
CA ILE A 412 -9.45 -14.79 -29.67
C ILE A 412 -10.97 -14.89 -29.83
N LYS A 413 -11.56 -15.97 -29.31
CA LYS A 413 -13.00 -16.18 -29.32
C LYS A 413 -13.70 -15.07 -28.54
N SER A 414 -14.83 -14.63 -29.06
CA SER A 414 -15.64 -13.58 -28.44
C SER A 414 -16.13 -14.01 -27.05
N SER A 415 -15.71 -13.27 -26.02
CA SER A 415 -16.36 -13.21 -24.70
C SER A 415 -16.75 -11.76 -24.38
N THR A 416 -17.55 -11.56 -23.33
CA THR A 416 -17.97 -10.22 -22.89
C THR A 416 -16.77 -9.32 -22.59
N SER A 417 -15.72 -9.88 -21.98
CA SER A 417 -14.49 -9.15 -21.60
C SER A 417 -13.66 -8.72 -22.83
N VAL A 418 -13.58 -9.58 -23.85
CA VAL A 418 -12.84 -9.33 -25.11
C VAL A 418 -13.59 -8.32 -26.01
N LYS A 419 -14.91 -8.23 -25.88
CA LYS A 419 -15.75 -7.23 -26.58
C LYS A 419 -15.65 -5.82 -26.00
N SER A 420 -14.98 -5.63 -24.87
CA SER A 420 -14.88 -4.31 -24.25
C SER A 420 -14.24 -3.27 -25.19
N PRO A 421 -14.75 -2.02 -25.24
CA PRO A 421 -14.15 -0.97 -26.07
C PRO A 421 -12.67 -0.78 -25.78
N GLY A 422 -11.85 -0.69 -26.83
CA GLY A 422 -10.40 -0.48 -26.72
C GLY A 422 -9.61 -1.70 -26.22
N PHE A 423 -10.23 -2.89 -26.12
CA PHE A 423 -9.54 -4.13 -25.75
C PHE A 423 -8.29 -4.37 -26.59
N VAL A 424 -8.39 -4.31 -27.92
CA VAL A 424 -7.27 -4.59 -28.83
C VAL A 424 -6.12 -3.61 -28.59
N GLN A 425 -6.42 -2.32 -28.42
CA GLN A 425 -5.41 -1.31 -28.11
C GLN A 425 -4.71 -1.60 -26.78
N ARG A 426 -5.46 -1.89 -25.71
CA ARG A 426 -4.89 -2.20 -24.39
C ARG A 426 -4.02 -3.45 -24.45
N MET A 427 -4.49 -4.49 -25.12
CA MET A 427 -3.78 -5.74 -25.28
C MET A 427 -2.47 -5.54 -26.05
N LEU A 428 -2.49 -4.81 -27.16
CA LEU A 428 -1.27 -4.54 -27.94
C LEU A 428 -0.25 -3.68 -27.19
N ASN A 429 -0.71 -2.66 -26.45
CA ASN A 429 0.15 -1.86 -25.58
C ASN A 429 0.77 -2.71 -24.46
N PHE A 430 -0.04 -3.59 -23.86
CA PHE A 430 0.42 -4.51 -22.84
C PHE A 430 1.43 -5.52 -23.42
N LEU A 431 1.16 -6.13 -24.56
CA LEU A 431 2.09 -7.03 -25.25
C LEU A 431 3.39 -6.33 -25.57
N SER A 432 3.36 -5.09 -26.07
CA SER A 432 4.60 -4.35 -26.26
C SER A 432 5.38 -4.19 -24.97
N SER A 433 4.72 -3.97 -23.84
CA SER A 433 5.41 -3.77 -22.56
C SER A 433 5.92 -5.10 -21.99
N ALA A 434 5.14 -6.18 -22.11
CA ALA A 434 5.49 -7.51 -21.64
C ALA A 434 6.58 -8.18 -22.49
N LEU A 435 6.66 -7.84 -23.78
CA LEU A 435 7.65 -8.33 -24.72
C LEU A 435 8.84 -7.38 -24.88
N ARG A 436 8.93 -6.31 -24.05
CA ARG A 436 10.13 -5.46 -24.02
C ARG A 436 11.30 -6.29 -23.53
N THR A 437 12.23 -6.55 -24.43
CA THR A 437 13.56 -7.06 -24.11
C THR A 437 14.54 -5.88 -24.01
N ASP A 438 15.71 -6.11 -23.43
CA ASP A 438 16.79 -5.12 -23.31
C ASP A 438 17.28 -4.58 -24.67
N ASN A 439 16.87 -5.21 -25.78
CA ASN A 439 17.38 -4.97 -27.13
C ASN A 439 16.59 -3.92 -27.95
N GLY A 440 15.59 -3.25 -27.37
CA GLY A 440 14.84 -2.18 -28.05
C GLY A 440 14.02 -2.69 -29.25
N ILE A 441 13.36 -3.83 -29.09
CA ILE A 441 12.51 -4.46 -30.11
C ILE A 441 11.23 -3.64 -30.36
N THR A 442 10.90 -3.43 -31.65
CA THR A 442 9.64 -2.81 -32.09
C THR A 442 8.59 -3.86 -32.41
N LEU A 443 7.34 -3.64 -31.98
CA LEU A 443 6.22 -4.52 -32.31
C LEU A 443 5.45 -3.98 -33.53
N LEU A 444 5.34 -4.79 -34.58
CA LEU A 444 4.64 -4.47 -35.81
C LEU A 444 3.36 -5.29 -35.97
N GLY A 445 2.34 -4.70 -36.60
CA GLY A 445 1.14 -5.39 -37.03
C GLY A 445 0.82 -5.10 -38.50
N PRO A 446 0.14 -6.01 -39.22
CA PRO A 446 -0.19 -5.81 -40.63
C PRO A 446 -1.10 -4.61 -40.83
N ALA A 447 -0.82 -3.76 -41.81
CA ALA A 447 -1.66 -2.60 -42.09
C ALA A 447 -2.99 -2.97 -42.76
N SER A 448 -3.25 -4.25 -43.09
CA SER A 448 -4.42 -4.74 -43.84
C SER A 448 -5.51 -5.40 -42.98
N SER A 449 -5.19 -6.47 -42.26
CA SER A 449 -6.10 -7.18 -41.35
C SER A 449 -5.27 -7.97 -40.35
N ILE A 450 -5.76 -8.11 -39.12
CA ILE A 450 -5.09 -8.86 -38.04
C ILE A 450 -5.95 -9.99 -37.49
N SER A 451 -7.25 -10.08 -37.83
CA SER A 451 -8.13 -11.09 -37.26
C SER A 451 -9.27 -11.47 -38.19
N ASN A 452 -9.65 -12.76 -38.16
CA ASN A 452 -10.88 -13.23 -38.80
C ASN A 452 -12.12 -13.05 -37.90
N TYR A 453 -11.94 -12.66 -36.64
CA TYR A 453 -13.04 -12.36 -35.74
C TYR A 453 -13.43 -10.89 -35.88
N ALA A 454 -14.63 -10.64 -36.39
CA ALA A 454 -15.12 -9.29 -36.73
C ALA A 454 -14.94 -8.27 -35.59
N HIS A 455 -15.17 -8.66 -34.32
CA HIS A 455 -15.03 -7.77 -33.17
C HIS A 455 -13.58 -7.33 -32.90
N ILE A 456 -12.59 -8.20 -33.10
CA ILE A 456 -11.17 -7.86 -32.98
C ILE A 456 -10.75 -7.00 -34.19
N GLU A 457 -11.15 -7.39 -35.39
CA GLU A 457 -10.80 -6.67 -36.63
C GLU A 457 -11.37 -5.24 -36.64
N GLN A 458 -12.60 -5.04 -36.16
CA GLN A 458 -13.23 -3.72 -36.05
C GLN A 458 -12.46 -2.81 -35.07
N GLN A 459 -12.09 -3.33 -33.90
CA GLN A 459 -11.30 -2.58 -32.92
C GLN A 459 -9.89 -2.29 -33.44
N TYR A 460 -9.26 -3.25 -34.11
CA TYR A 460 -7.96 -3.06 -34.76
C TYR A 460 -8.01 -2.01 -35.86
N THR A 461 -9.04 -2.04 -36.70
CA THR A 461 -9.25 -1.03 -37.75
C THR A 461 -9.38 0.37 -37.16
N SER A 462 -10.14 0.50 -36.07
CA SER A 462 -10.26 1.76 -35.33
C SER A 462 -8.91 2.22 -34.75
N TYR A 463 -8.12 1.28 -34.23
CA TYR A 463 -6.80 1.55 -33.65
C TYR A 463 -5.75 1.96 -34.70
N ARG A 464 -5.68 1.27 -35.85
CA ARG A 464 -4.67 1.50 -36.89
C ARG A 464 -4.85 2.81 -37.66
N THR A 465 -6.08 3.31 -37.78
CA THR A 465 -6.41 4.46 -38.67
C THR A 465 -5.65 5.74 -38.30
N LYS A 466 -5.15 5.84 -37.06
CA LYS A 466 -4.44 7.01 -36.53
C LYS A 466 -2.93 6.78 -36.36
N ARG A 467 -2.36 5.74 -36.97
CA ARG A 467 -0.97 5.31 -36.73
C ARG A 467 -0.09 5.39 -37.97
N ASN A 468 1.19 5.67 -37.73
CA ASN A 468 2.21 5.67 -38.76
C ASN A 468 2.41 4.26 -39.32
N GLN A 469 2.55 4.19 -40.64
CA GLN A 469 2.87 2.97 -41.37
C GLN A 469 4.36 2.95 -41.72
N THR A 470 4.95 1.77 -41.67
CA THR A 470 6.32 1.49 -42.09
C THR A 470 6.33 0.34 -43.10
N GLN A 471 7.39 0.26 -43.89
CA GLN A 471 7.64 -0.92 -44.73
C GLN A 471 8.47 -1.93 -43.95
N PHE A 472 8.08 -3.20 -44.03
CA PHE A 472 8.85 -4.30 -43.49
C PHE A 472 8.73 -5.49 -44.44
N ASN A 473 9.87 -6.06 -44.82
CA ASN A 473 9.92 -7.17 -45.76
C ASN A 473 10.13 -8.48 -44.98
N LEU A 474 9.12 -9.35 -45.03
CA LEU A 474 9.26 -10.73 -44.59
C LEU A 474 10.24 -11.47 -45.48
N ASP A 475 10.97 -12.41 -44.88
CA ASP A 475 11.87 -13.32 -45.58
C ASP A 475 11.06 -14.17 -46.59
N HIS A 476 11.70 -14.57 -47.69
CA HIS A 476 11.00 -15.22 -48.82
C HIS A 476 10.20 -16.47 -48.39
N GLU A 477 10.76 -17.24 -47.45
CA GLU A 477 10.17 -18.48 -46.92
C GLU A 477 8.87 -18.23 -46.14
N ASP A 478 8.75 -17.07 -45.49
CA ASP A 478 7.59 -16.72 -44.66
C ASP A 478 6.41 -16.16 -45.49
N ARG A 479 6.66 -15.66 -46.70
CA ARG A 479 5.66 -14.91 -47.49
C ARG A 479 4.45 -15.73 -47.92
N ASN A 480 4.62 -17.04 -48.08
CA ASN A 480 3.56 -17.93 -48.55
C ASN A 480 2.83 -18.64 -47.39
N ILE A 481 3.32 -18.48 -46.16
CA ILE A 481 2.82 -19.20 -44.98
C ILE A 481 1.91 -18.30 -44.15
N PHE A 482 2.28 -17.03 -43.97
CA PHE A 482 1.68 -16.14 -42.98
C PHE A 482 0.71 -15.12 -43.60
N ASP A 483 -0.37 -14.82 -42.89
CA ASP A 483 -1.41 -13.90 -43.37
C ASP A 483 -0.90 -12.45 -43.45
N CYS A 484 0.01 -12.06 -42.55
CA CYS A 484 0.62 -10.73 -42.56
C CYS A 484 1.46 -10.47 -43.84
N ALA A 485 1.89 -11.51 -44.55
CA ALA A 485 2.61 -11.38 -45.83
C ALA A 485 1.78 -10.74 -46.94
N LYS A 486 0.44 -10.76 -46.81
CA LYS A 486 -0.48 -10.05 -47.73
C LYS A 486 -0.38 -8.53 -47.58
N SER A 487 0.28 -8.04 -46.53
CA SER A 487 0.52 -6.62 -46.28
C SER A 487 1.92 -6.21 -46.74
N SER A 488 2.00 -5.20 -47.62
CA SER A 488 3.27 -4.53 -47.95
C SER A 488 3.64 -3.43 -46.94
N LYS A 489 2.72 -3.08 -46.03
CA LYS A 489 2.88 -2.06 -45.01
C LYS A 489 2.50 -2.61 -43.64
N PHE A 490 3.19 -2.14 -42.63
CA PHE A 490 2.98 -2.51 -41.24
C PHE A 490 2.75 -1.26 -40.41
N ILE A 491 2.02 -1.37 -39.32
CA ILE A 491 1.86 -0.30 -38.33
C ILE A 491 2.75 -0.57 -37.13
N ILE A 492 3.31 0.50 -36.58
CA ILE A 492 4.05 0.45 -35.32
C ILE A 492 3.03 0.36 -34.17
N LEU A 493 3.00 -0.78 -33.50
CA LEU A 493 2.10 -1.04 -32.37
C LEU A 493 2.62 -0.40 -31.08
N SER A 494 3.90 -0.06 -31.04
CA SER A 494 4.57 0.65 -29.93
C SER A 494 5.88 1.31 -30.31
#